data_AF-A0A0K0D6X7-F1
#
_entry.id   AF-A0A0K0D6X7-F1
#
_cell.length_a   1.000
_cell.length_b   1.000
_cell.length_c   1.000
_cell.angle_alpha   90.00
_cell.angle_beta   90.00
_cell.angle_gamma   90.00
#
_symmetry.space_group_name_H-M   'P 1'
#
loop_
_entity.id
_entity.type
_entity.pdbx_description
1 polymer ?
#
loop_
_entity_poly.entity_id
_entity_poly.type
_entity_poly.pdbx_seq_one_letter_code
_entity_poly.pdbx_strand_id
1 'polypeptide(L)'
;MARTEELSEIAHRRAIAAVDWVDSLTEIAELQDTDDKVALVKSCYSPLTIFNFSARTAQNTPNPDILCLCSHSYVPRRLPPEFNETKWLVIVEIIKPLSLIKGRTKIPCSDCSGKFPAKQF
;
A
#
# COMPACT_ATOMS: atom_id res chain seq x y z
N MET A 1 -3.31 13.07 -10.10
CA MET A 1 -4.14 12.57 -8.98
C MET A 1 -4.99 11.42 -9.51
N ALA A 2 -5.11 10.33 -8.76
CA ALA A 2 -5.95 9.19 -9.13
C ALA A 2 -7.42 9.60 -9.19
N ARG A 3 -8.15 9.13 -10.22
CA ARG A 3 -9.61 9.25 -10.24
C ARG A 3 -10.24 8.18 -9.36
N THR A 4 -11.47 8.43 -8.93
CA THR A 4 -12.25 7.46 -8.15
C THR A 4 -12.30 6.11 -8.86
N GLU A 5 -12.64 6.06 -10.15
CA GLU A 5 -12.79 4.80 -10.89
C GLU A 5 -11.51 3.95 -10.90
N GLU A 6 -10.35 4.60 -10.94
CA GLU A 6 -9.03 3.97 -10.98
C GLU A 6 -8.65 3.33 -9.64
N LEU A 7 -9.21 3.82 -8.54
CA LEU A 7 -8.92 3.30 -7.21
C LEU A 7 -9.36 1.83 -7.06
N SER A 8 -10.46 1.43 -7.70
CA SER A 8 -10.97 0.04 -7.61
C SER A 8 -10.03 -0.91 -8.32
N GLU A 9 -9.55 -0.52 -9.50
CA GLU A 9 -8.57 -1.29 -10.26
C GLU A 9 -7.22 -1.38 -9.54
N ILE A 10 -6.82 -0.32 -8.83
CA ILE A 10 -5.62 -0.32 -7.99
C ILE A 10 -5.79 -1.31 -6.83
N ALA A 11 -6.90 -1.23 -6.08
CA ALA A 11 -7.17 -2.15 -4.98
C ALA A 11 -7.22 -3.61 -5.44
N HIS A 12 -7.88 -3.88 -6.57
CA HIS A 12 -7.98 -5.21 -7.16
C HIS A 12 -6.59 -5.77 -7.52
N ARG A 13 -5.74 -4.98 -8.19
CA ARG A 13 -4.36 -5.39 -8.50
C ARG A 13 -3.52 -5.63 -7.25
N ARG A 14 -3.73 -4.85 -6.20
CA ARG A 14 -3.05 -5.08 -4.91
C ARG A 14 -3.55 -6.34 -4.21
N ALA A 15 -4.83 -6.69 -4.36
CA ALA A 15 -5.37 -7.92 -3.79
C ALA A 15 -4.75 -9.14 -4.46
N ILE A 16 -4.63 -9.14 -5.80
CA ILE A 16 -3.91 -10.19 -6.54
C ILE A 16 -2.47 -10.30 -6.04
N ALA A 17 -1.74 -9.18 -5.97
CA ALA A 17 -0.35 -9.20 -5.50
C ALA A 17 -0.20 -9.69 -4.04
N ALA A 18 -1.21 -9.49 -3.19
CA ALA A 18 -1.21 -10.01 -1.83
C ALA A 18 -1.47 -11.52 -1.80
N VAL A 19 -2.33 -12.04 -2.68
CA VAL A 19 -2.53 -13.48 -2.87
C VAL A 19 -1.23 -14.13 -3.35
N ASP A 20 -0.61 -13.59 -4.41
CA ASP A 20 0.66 -14.10 -4.94
C ASP A 20 1.77 -14.14 -3.87
N TRP A 21 1.80 -13.11 -3.01
CA TRP A 21 2.75 -13.05 -1.90
C TRP A 21 2.46 -14.11 -0.82
N VAL A 22 1.19 -14.30 -0.44
CA VAL A 22 0.79 -15.35 0.51
C VAL A 22 1.06 -16.74 -0.05
N ASP A 23 0.78 -16.98 -1.33
CA ASP A 23 1.09 -18.26 -1.97
C ASP A 23 2.60 -18.55 -1.94
N SER A 24 3.43 -17.58 -2.30
CA SER A 24 4.89 -17.72 -2.23
C SER A 24 5.38 -17.95 -0.79
N LEU A 25 4.81 -17.24 0.19
CA LEU A 25 5.17 -17.39 1.60
C LEU A 25 4.80 -18.78 2.14
N THR A 26 3.61 -19.25 1.81
CA THR A 26 3.07 -20.52 2.31
C THR A 26 3.72 -21.72 1.62
N GLU A 27 4.19 -21.57 0.38
CA GLU A 27 5.06 -22.54 -0.26
C GLU A 27 6.36 -22.74 0.53
N ILE A 28 7.02 -21.65 0.96
CA ILE A 28 8.25 -21.70 1.78
C ILE A 28 7.97 -22.27 3.18
N ALA A 29 6.79 -21.98 3.75
CA ALA A 29 6.39 -22.44 5.07
C ALA A 29 5.79 -23.85 5.08
N GLU A 30 5.75 -24.54 3.93
CA GLU A 30 5.12 -25.85 3.74
C GLU A 30 3.63 -25.89 4.17
N LEU A 31 2.95 -24.75 4.13
CA LEU A 31 1.55 -24.61 4.50
C LEU A 31 0.65 -24.75 3.27
N GLN A 32 -0.11 -25.84 3.21
CA GLN A 32 -0.93 -26.21 2.04
C GLN A 32 -2.43 -25.97 2.24
N ASP A 33 -2.87 -25.69 3.46
CA ASP A 33 -4.28 -25.48 3.77
C ASP A 33 -4.80 -24.17 3.14
N THR A 34 -5.92 -24.27 2.42
CA THR A 34 -6.48 -23.13 1.67
C THR A 34 -7.21 -22.14 2.59
N ASP A 35 -7.83 -22.61 3.67
CA ASP A 35 -8.53 -21.74 4.61
C ASP A 35 -7.53 -20.88 5.37
N ASP A 36 -6.38 -21.44 5.75
CA ASP A 36 -5.27 -20.72 6.37
C ASP A 36 -4.68 -19.65 5.43
N LYS A 37 -4.49 -19.98 4.15
CA LYS A 37 -4.05 -19.00 3.13
C LYS A 37 -5.05 -17.84 3.02
N VAL A 38 -6.34 -18.13 2.97
CA VAL A 38 -7.39 -17.10 2.92
C VAL A 38 -7.39 -16.25 4.18
N ALA A 39 -7.22 -16.85 5.36
CA ALA A 39 -7.11 -16.14 6.62
C ALA A 39 -5.89 -15.20 6.64
N LEU A 40 -4.75 -15.67 6.13
CA LEU A 40 -3.53 -14.88 5.99
C LEU A 40 -3.77 -13.67 5.07
N VAL A 41 -4.30 -13.87 3.85
CA VAL A 41 -4.59 -12.76 2.92
C VAL A 41 -5.50 -11.72 3.57
N LYS A 42 -6.58 -12.15 4.24
CA LYS A 42 -7.51 -11.24 4.93
C LYS A 42 -6.82 -10.43 6.04
N SER A 43 -5.88 -11.04 6.75
CA SER A 43 -5.14 -10.37 7.83
C SER A 43 -4.04 -9.43 7.32
N CYS A 44 -3.38 -9.75 6.21
CA CYS A 44 -2.17 -9.05 5.76
C CYS A 44 -2.42 -8.08 4.60
N TYR A 45 -3.52 -8.20 3.85
CA TYR A 45 -3.80 -7.38 2.68
C TYR A 45 -3.74 -5.87 2.98
N SER A 46 -4.46 -5.42 4.00
CA SER A 46 -4.50 -4.01 4.40
C SER A 46 -3.11 -3.50 4.87
N PRO A 47 -2.44 -4.12 5.85
CA PRO A 47 -1.14 -3.62 6.32
C PRO A 47 -0.04 -3.68 5.23
N LEU A 48 -0.02 -4.72 4.38
CA LEU A 48 0.94 -4.80 3.27
C LEU A 48 0.69 -3.74 2.21
N THR A 49 -0.58 -3.43 1.93
CA THR A 49 -0.96 -2.38 0.98
C THR A 49 -0.53 -1.01 1.50
N ILE A 50 -0.79 -0.70 2.77
CA ILE A 50 -0.35 0.55 3.42
C ILE A 50 1.18 0.66 3.38
N PHE A 51 1.88 -0.41 3.76
CA PHE A 51 3.34 -0.43 3.75
C PHE A 51 3.89 -0.19 2.35
N ASN A 52 3.34 -0.85 1.33
CA ASN A 52 3.75 -0.68 -0.06
C ASN A 52 3.55 0.77 -0.56
N PHE A 53 2.41 1.39 -0.26
CA PHE A 53 2.17 2.79 -0.62
C PHE A 53 3.10 3.74 0.14
N SER A 54 3.35 3.47 1.41
CA SER A 54 4.26 4.28 2.25
C SER A 54 5.70 4.20 1.73
N ALA A 55 6.20 2.99 1.49
CA ALA A 55 7.53 2.76 0.94
C ALA A 55 7.68 3.41 -0.44
N ARG A 56 6.68 3.25 -1.31
CA ARG A 56 6.66 3.88 -2.64
C ARG A 56 6.65 5.39 -2.55
N THR A 57 5.87 5.97 -1.64
CA THR A 57 5.84 7.43 -1.45
C THR A 57 7.21 7.94 -1.02
N ALA A 58 7.81 7.31 -0.01
CA ALA A 58 9.15 7.65 0.47
C ALA A 58 10.23 7.57 -0.63
N GLN A 59 10.08 6.65 -1.59
CA GLN A 59 11.01 6.50 -2.71
C GLN A 59 10.82 7.53 -3.83
N ASN A 60 9.58 7.94 -4.12
CA ASN A 60 9.28 8.77 -5.29
C ASN A 60 9.15 10.25 -4.98
N THR A 61 8.88 10.63 -3.72
CA THR A 61 8.64 12.03 -3.40
C THR A 61 8.94 12.37 -1.93
N PRO A 62 9.57 13.53 -1.66
CA PRO A 62 9.71 14.04 -0.31
C PRO A 62 8.43 14.76 0.18
N ASN A 63 7.41 14.93 -0.66
CA ASN A 63 6.21 15.67 -0.33
C ASN A 63 5.34 14.87 0.67
N PRO A 64 5.15 15.36 1.92
CA PRO A 64 4.40 14.64 2.95
C PRO A 64 2.88 14.70 2.78
N ASP A 65 2.39 15.47 1.81
CA ASP A 65 0.96 15.71 1.59
C ASP A 65 0.37 14.86 0.46
N ILE A 66 1.14 13.92 -0.07
CA ILE A 66 0.67 12.95 -1.08
C ILE A 66 1.02 11.52 -0.69
N LEU A 67 0.25 10.57 -1.20
CA LEU A 67 0.48 9.14 -1.10
C LEU A 67 0.52 8.54 -2.52
N CYS A 68 1.62 7.91 -2.89
CA CYS A 68 1.81 7.27 -4.18
C CYS A 68 1.16 5.88 -4.22
N LEU A 69 0.20 5.68 -5.13
CA LEU A 69 -0.52 4.41 -5.30
C LEU A 69 0.14 3.50 -6.34
N CYS A 70 0.52 4.08 -7.48
CA CYS A 70 1.16 3.44 -8.64
C CYS A 70 2.19 4.40 -9.26
N SER A 71 2.94 3.98 -10.29
CA SER A 71 4.11 4.72 -10.81
C SER A 71 3.84 6.18 -11.21
N HIS A 72 2.61 6.53 -11.61
CA HIS A 72 2.23 7.91 -11.95
C HIS A 72 0.94 8.37 -11.24
N SER A 73 0.47 7.60 -10.24
CA SER A 73 -0.81 7.84 -9.58
C SER A 73 -0.61 8.09 -8.09
N TYR A 74 -1.28 9.12 -7.59
CA TYR A 74 -1.20 9.56 -6.20
C TYR A 74 -2.55 10.08 -5.71
N VAL A 75 -2.72 10.09 -4.40
CA VAL A 75 -3.83 10.77 -3.71
C VAL A 75 -3.29 11.81 -2.73
N PRO A 76 -3.94 12.96 -2.60
CA PRO A 76 -3.59 13.96 -1.59
C PRO A 76 -3.99 13.49 -0.20
N ARG A 77 -3.28 13.98 0.82
CA ARG A 77 -3.58 13.74 2.24
C ARG A 77 -5.00 14.17 2.63
N ARG A 78 -5.52 15.20 1.97
CA ARG A 78 -6.91 15.66 2.11
C ARG A 78 -7.68 15.26 0.86
N LEU A 79 -8.53 14.25 1.01
CA LEU A 79 -9.35 13.75 -0.09
C LEU A 79 -10.54 14.69 -0.37
N PRO A 80 -10.89 14.93 -1.64
CA PRO A 80 -12.13 15.62 -2.00
C PRO A 80 -13.38 14.89 -1.50
N PRO A 81 -14.52 15.59 -1.31
CA PRO A 81 -15.77 15.00 -0.85
C PRO A 81 -16.26 13.81 -1.69
N GLU A 82 -15.93 13.79 -2.98
CA GLU A 82 -16.24 12.73 -3.94
C GLU A 82 -15.67 11.35 -3.55
N PHE A 83 -14.60 11.33 -2.74
CA PHE A 83 -13.99 10.09 -2.23
C PHE A 83 -14.66 9.58 -0.95
N ASN A 84 -15.61 10.32 -0.38
CA ASN A 84 -16.32 9.96 0.84
C ASN A 84 -17.49 8.98 0.59
N GLU A 85 -17.76 8.64 -0.69
CA GLU A 85 -18.72 7.60 -1.02
C GLU A 85 -18.23 6.23 -0.56
N THR A 86 -19.15 5.44 0.01
CA THR A 86 -18.94 4.19 0.76
C THR A 86 -18.06 3.15 0.06
N LYS A 87 -17.92 3.22 -1.27
CA LYS A 87 -17.09 2.30 -2.09
C LYS A 87 -15.59 2.48 -1.89
N TRP A 88 -15.12 3.65 -1.50
CA TRP A 88 -13.68 3.94 -1.33
C TRP A 88 -13.20 3.78 0.11
N LEU A 89 -14.11 3.48 1.03
CA LEU A 89 -13.80 3.39 2.45
C LEU A 89 -12.64 2.46 2.75
N VAL A 90 -12.44 1.35 2.01
CA VAL A 90 -11.27 0.47 2.25
C VAL A 90 -9.96 1.19 1.98
N ILE A 91 -9.86 1.97 0.90
CA ILE A 91 -8.67 2.77 0.58
C ILE A 91 -8.57 3.97 1.52
N VAL A 92 -9.68 4.63 1.84
CA VAL A 92 -9.73 5.74 2.81
C VAL A 92 -9.33 5.27 4.21
N GLU A 93 -9.71 4.07 4.60
CA GLU A 93 -9.42 3.43 5.89
C GLU A 93 -8.00 2.86 5.93
N ILE A 94 -7.43 2.50 4.78
CA ILE A 94 -5.99 2.29 4.54
C ILE A 94 -5.21 3.63 4.58
N ILE A 95 -5.82 4.77 4.23
CA ILE A 95 -5.19 6.10 4.30
C ILE A 95 -5.30 6.70 5.71
N LYS A 96 -6.36 6.41 6.48
CA LYS A 96 -6.50 6.84 7.90
C LYS A 96 -5.26 6.54 8.77
N PRO A 97 -4.57 5.39 8.68
CA PRO A 97 -3.36 5.15 9.46
C PRO A 97 -2.16 6.05 9.08
N LEU A 98 -2.20 6.87 8.02
CA LEU A 98 -1.18 7.91 7.83
C LEU A 98 -1.11 8.92 8.98
N SER A 99 -2.19 9.12 9.76
CA SER A 99 -2.13 9.94 10.99
C SER A 99 -1.44 9.21 12.15
N LEU A 100 -1.40 7.87 12.14
CA LEU A 100 -0.72 7.04 13.14
C LEU A 100 0.75 6.80 12.80
N ILE A 101 1.11 6.73 11.51
CA ILE A 101 2.51 6.54 11.06
C ILE A 101 3.36 7.79 11.39
N LYS A 102 2.74 8.98 11.46
CA LYS A 102 3.42 10.23 11.81
C LYS A 102 3.96 10.26 13.27
N GLY A 103 3.55 9.30 14.11
CA GLY A 103 4.03 9.17 15.49
C GLY A 103 5.12 8.14 15.75
N ARG A 104 5.52 7.28 14.77
CA ARG A 104 6.43 6.14 15.06
C ARG A 104 7.53 5.83 14.06
N THR A 105 7.74 6.63 13.01
CA THR A 105 8.81 6.34 12.05
C THR A 105 9.81 7.48 11.92
N LYS A 106 10.67 7.65 12.91
CA LYS A 106 12.10 7.56 12.59
C LYS A 106 12.35 6.08 12.33
N ILE A 107 12.04 5.59 11.13
CA ILE A 107 12.70 4.37 10.66
C ILE A 107 14.13 4.85 10.42
N PRO A 108 15.14 4.42 11.18
CA PRO A 108 16.50 4.61 10.76
C PRO A 108 16.63 3.76 9.49
N CYS A 109 16.65 4.39 8.31
CA CYS A 109 17.21 3.76 7.13
C CYS A 109 18.72 3.61 7.39
N SER A 110 19.09 2.61 8.19
CA SER A 110 20.48 2.27 8.48
C SER A 110 21.05 1.24 7.50
N ASP A 111 20.35 0.89 6.42
CA ASP A 111 20.92 0.03 5.39
C ASP A 111 20.22 0.15 4.01
N CYS A 112 20.22 1.35 3.43
CA CYS A 112 20.00 1.51 1.99
C CYS A 112 21.32 1.86 1.27
N SER A 113 22.42 1.23 1.68
CA SER A 113 23.63 1.10 0.86
C SER A 113 23.41 0.02 -0.21
N GLY A 114 22.49 0.28 -1.14
CA GLY A 114 22.13 -0.66 -2.18
C GLY A 114 21.33 0.03 -3.26
N LYS A 115 22.06 0.67 -4.18
CA LYS A 115 21.64 1.23 -5.47
C LYS A 115 20.20 0.86 -5.90
N PHE A 116 19.24 1.77 -5.72
CA PHE A 116 18.03 1.78 -6.55
C PHE A 116 17.99 3.11 -7.30
N PRO A 117 18.02 3.09 -8.65
CA PRO A 117 18.18 4.30 -9.43
C PRO A 117 16.96 5.18 -9.27
N ALA A 118 17.18 6.39 -8.74
CA ALA A 118 16.22 7.48 -8.78
C ALA A 118 15.90 7.77 -10.25
N LYS A 119 14.73 7.31 -10.74
CA LYS A 119 14.18 7.84 -11.98
C LYS A 119 13.48 9.15 -11.64
N GLN A 120 14.15 10.21 -12.03
CA GLN A 120 13.74 11.60 -12.00
C GLN A 120 12.48 11.79 -12.86
N PHE A 121 11.36 12.10 -12.20
CA PHE A 121 10.20 12.80 -12.76
C PHE A 121 9.58 13.67 -11.68
#